data_AF-A0A925RYC1-F1
#
_entry.id   AF-A0A925RYC1-F1
#
_cell.length_a   1.000
_cell.length_b   1.000
_cell.length_c   1.000
_cell.angle_alpha   90.00
_cell.angle_beta   90.00
_cell.angle_gamma   90.00
#
_symmetry.space_group_name_H-M   'P 1'
#
loop_
_entity.id
_entity.type
_entity.pdbx_description
1 polymer ?
#
loop_
_entity_poly.entity_id
_entity_poly.type
_entity_poly.pdbx_seq_one_letter_code
_entity_poly.pdbx_strand_id
1 'polypeptide(L)'
;MKAGRGTVSEAAARLGVTPSTAYYWVKNGAAAMLGRRAPGRRLKAQALATPRFVRVVPSRAVGAAIAVRVGAAEIEVRRDFDADLLRAVVDALREGAA
;
A
#
# COMPACT_ATOMS: atom_id res chain seq x y z
N MET A 1 5.46 -12.45 -17.98
CA MET A 1 4.35 -11.48 -17.80
C MET A 1 4.10 -10.77 -19.13
N LYS A 2 2.97 -11.01 -19.80
CA LYS A 2 2.61 -10.33 -21.06
C LYS A 2 2.04 -8.94 -20.72
N ALA A 3 2.71 -7.87 -21.12
CA ALA A 3 2.15 -6.52 -21.02
C ALA A 3 0.87 -6.45 -21.89
N GLY A 4 -0.27 -6.16 -21.26
CA GLY A 4 -1.54 -6.02 -21.97
C GLY A 4 -1.48 -4.80 -22.90
N ARG A 5 -1.67 -5.02 -24.20
CA ARG A 5 -1.78 -3.95 -25.20
C ARG A 5 -3.18 -3.32 -25.10
N GLY A 6 -3.35 -2.38 -24.18
CA GLY A 6 -4.56 -1.54 -24.08
C GLY A 6 -4.27 -0.12 -24.53
N THR A 7 -5.26 0.55 -25.13
CA THR A 7 -5.12 1.96 -25.53
C THR A 7 -5.27 2.90 -24.33
N VAL A 8 -4.75 4.14 -24.42
CA VAL A 8 -4.91 5.15 -23.36
C VAL A 8 -6.40 5.44 -23.09
N SER A 9 -7.25 5.35 -24.12
CA SER A 9 -8.69 5.55 -23.99
C SER A 9 -9.36 4.43 -23.18
N GLU A 10 -9.00 3.16 -23.44
CA GLU A 10 -9.49 2.02 -22.66
C GLU A 10 -9.07 2.10 -21.19
N ALA A 11 -7.83 2.53 -20.93
CA ALA A 11 -7.35 2.76 -19.58
C ALA A 11 -8.13 3.89 -18.89
N ALA A 12 -8.39 4.99 -19.60
CA ALA A 12 -9.17 6.11 -19.09
C ALA A 12 -10.59 5.68 -18.70
N ALA A 13 -11.25 4.92 -19.57
CA ALA A 13 -12.59 4.39 -19.32
C ALA A 13 -12.64 3.45 -18.11
N ARG A 14 -11.69 2.51 -17.99
CA ARG A 14 -11.60 1.61 -16.83
C ARG A 14 -11.33 2.33 -15.51
N LEU A 15 -10.57 3.41 -15.56
CA LEU A 15 -10.19 4.21 -14.40
C LEU A 15 -11.20 5.32 -14.07
N GLY A 16 -12.24 5.51 -14.88
CA GLY A 16 -13.24 6.56 -14.68
C GLY A 16 -12.69 7.98 -14.82
N VAL A 17 -11.62 8.16 -15.59
CA VAL A 17 -10.97 9.47 -15.80
C VAL A 17 -11.05 9.89 -17.27
N THR A 18 -10.82 11.18 -17.53
CA THR A 18 -10.77 11.67 -18.91
C THR A 18 -9.54 11.14 -19.65
N PRO A 19 -9.61 10.95 -20.98
CA PRO A 19 -8.44 10.56 -21.79
C PRO A 19 -7.26 11.53 -21.65
N SER A 20 -7.52 12.83 -21.45
CA SER A 20 -6.49 13.84 -21.20
C SER A 20 -5.74 13.62 -19.88
N THR A 21 -6.44 13.18 -18.83
CA THR A 21 -5.85 12.84 -17.54
C THR A 21 -4.99 11.57 -17.65
N ALA A 22 -5.49 10.54 -18.33
CA ALA A 22 -4.71 9.33 -18.58
C ALA A 22 -3.46 9.61 -19.43
N TYR A 23 -3.59 10.42 -20.49
CA TYR A 23 -2.46 10.84 -21.32
C TYR A 23 -1.41 11.64 -20.52
N TYR A 24 -1.86 12.53 -19.63
CA TYR A 24 -0.99 13.28 -18.73
C TYR A 24 -0.19 12.35 -17.81
N TRP A 25 -0.81 11.30 -17.25
CA TRP A 25 -0.13 10.32 -16.41
C TRP A 25 0.91 9.51 -17.18
N VAL A 26 0.58 9.04 -18.39
CA VAL A 26 1.54 8.31 -19.23
C VAL A 26 2.73 9.20 -19.60
N LYS A 27 2.48 10.44 -20.01
CA LYS A 27 3.53 11.41 -20.37
C LYS A 27 4.49 11.70 -19.20
N ASN A 28 3.96 11.88 -18.00
CA ASN A 28 4.79 12.17 -16.82
C ASN A 28 5.43 10.93 -16.20
N GLY A 29 4.76 9.77 -16.26
CA GLY A 29 5.33 8.49 -15.85
C GLY A 29 6.50 8.06 -16.74
N ALA A 30 6.39 8.27 -18.06
CA ALA A 30 7.49 8.03 -19.00
C ALA A 30 8.67 8.99 -18.74
N ALA A 31 8.41 10.25 -18.42
CA ALA A 31 9.45 11.21 -18.05
C ALA A 31 10.19 10.80 -16.76
N ALA A 32 9.47 10.25 -15.78
CA ALA A 32 10.05 9.72 -14.54
C ALA A 32 10.88 8.45 -14.78
N MET A 33 10.42 7.52 -15.63
CA MET A 33 11.19 6.32 -16.00
C MET A 33 12.45 6.62 -16.81
N LEU A 34 12.41 7.62 -17.68
CA LEU A 34 13.55 8.02 -18.51
C LEU A 34 14.55 8.95 -17.79
N GLY A 35 14.34 9.23 -16.49
CA GLY A 35 15.17 10.17 -15.72
C GLY A 35 15.16 11.61 -16.27
N ARG A 36 14.33 11.89 -17.27
CA ARG A 36 14.21 13.21 -17.89
C ARG A 36 13.24 14.03 -17.07
N ARG A 37 13.79 14.81 -16.14
CA ARG A 37 13.08 15.90 -15.48
C ARG A 37 12.49 16.79 -16.58
N ALA A 38 11.16 16.85 -16.67
CA ALA A 38 10.51 17.78 -17.59
C ALA A 38 11.05 19.20 -17.31
N PRO A 39 11.60 19.90 -18.32
CA PRO A 39 12.11 21.24 -18.08
C PRO A 39 10.92 22.17 -17.84
N GLY A 40 10.95 22.90 -16.71
CA GLY A 40 10.07 24.07 -16.52
C GLY A 40 9.09 24.06 -15.35
N ARG A 41 9.12 23.12 -14.40
CA ARG A 41 8.34 23.29 -13.16
C ARG A 41 9.10 22.80 -11.93
N ARG A 42 9.62 23.73 -11.12
CA ARG A 42 9.92 23.47 -9.71
C ARG A 42 8.60 23.21 -9.01
N LEU A 43 8.11 21.98 -9.05
CA LEU A 43 7.13 21.51 -8.08
C LEU A 43 7.83 21.62 -6.72
N LYS A 44 7.34 22.53 -5.86
CA LYS A 44 7.73 22.56 -4.44
C LYS A 44 7.68 21.11 -3.95
N ALA A 45 8.77 20.66 -3.32
CA ALA A 45 8.99 19.29 -2.89
C ALA A 45 8.08 18.90 -1.71
N GLN A 46 6.76 19.07 -1.88
CA GLN A 46 5.79 18.93 -0.80
C GLN A 46 4.55 18.10 -1.17
N ALA A 47 4.43 17.60 -2.41
CA ALA A 47 3.25 16.80 -2.77
C ALA A 47 3.51 15.73 -3.84
N LEU A 48 4.70 15.11 -3.82
CA LEU A 48 4.82 13.72 -4.27
C LEU A 48 4.59 12.82 -3.04
N ALA A 49 3.40 12.94 -2.45
CA ALA A 49 2.87 11.85 -1.65
C ALA A 49 2.62 10.72 -2.64
N THR A 50 3.65 9.91 -2.87
CA THR A 50 3.50 8.60 -3.48
C THR A 50 2.31 7.94 -2.78
N PRO A 51 1.22 7.56 -3.49
CA PRO A 51 0.16 6.79 -2.85
C PRO A 51 0.79 5.47 -2.38
N ARG A 52 1.12 5.40 -1.10
CA ARG A 52 1.72 4.23 -0.46
C ARG A 52 0.58 3.32 -0.05
N PHE A 53 0.01 2.58 -1.01
CA PHE A 53 -0.88 1.47 -0.68
C PHE A 53 -0.16 0.40 0.15
N VAL A 54 1.17 0.33 0.03
CA VAL A 54 2.03 -0.51 0.86
C VAL A 54 3.24 0.30 1.30
N ARG A 55 3.46 0.41 2.61
CA ARG A 55 4.69 0.97 3.19
C ARG A 55 5.54 -0.19 3.68
N VAL A 56 6.68 -0.41 3.03
CA VAL A 56 7.71 -1.33 3.56
C VAL A 56 8.31 -0.68 4.80
N VAL A 57 8.11 -1.30 5.96
CA VAL A 57 8.69 -0.87 7.24
C VAL A 57 9.91 -1.75 7.51
N PRO A 58 11.10 -1.16 7.77
CA PRO A 58 12.27 -1.93 8.16
C PRO A 58 11.97 -2.76 9.42
N SER A 59 12.41 -4.01 9.49
CA SER A 59 12.18 -4.92 10.63
C SER A 59 12.61 -4.31 11.96
N ARG A 60 13.74 -3.60 12.00
CA ARG A 60 14.23 -2.86 13.18
C ARG A 60 13.34 -1.72 13.67
N ALA A 61 12.42 -1.24 12.82
CA ALA A 61 11.45 -0.21 13.17
C ALA A 61 10.11 -0.80 13.66
N VAL A 62 9.97 -2.12 13.61
CA VAL A 62 8.91 -2.86 14.29
C VAL A 62 9.40 -3.08 15.72
N GLY A 63 8.78 -2.38 16.68
CA GLY A 63 9.11 -2.55 18.10
C GLY A 63 8.92 -4.00 18.57
N ALA A 64 9.52 -4.35 19.71
CA ALA A 64 9.44 -5.70 20.26
C ALA A 64 7.98 -6.18 20.35
N ALA A 65 7.75 -7.40 19.86
CA ALA A 65 6.45 -8.08 19.88
C ALA A 65 6.55 -9.35 20.73
N ILE A 66 5.43 -9.73 21.34
CA ILE A 66 5.26 -10.99 22.07
C ILE A 66 4.35 -11.89 21.22
N ALA A 67 4.74 -13.15 21.05
CA ALA A 67 3.90 -14.15 20.39
C ALA A 67 2.97 -14.83 21.41
N VAL A 68 1.67 -14.80 21.15
CA VAL A 68 0.62 -15.49 21.91
C VAL A 68 0.06 -16.62 21.06
N ARG A 69 0.08 -17.86 21.55
CA ARG A 69 -0.49 -19.02 20.85
C ARG A 69 -1.83 -19.42 21.42
N VAL A 70 -2.79 -19.68 20.54
CA VAL A 70 -4.15 -20.15 20.87
C VAL A 70 -4.48 -21.33 19.95
N GLY A 71 -4.38 -22.56 20.45
CA GLY A 71 -4.53 -23.76 19.63
C GLY A 71 -3.46 -23.80 18.53
N ALA A 72 -3.90 -23.82 17.27
CA ALA A 72 -3.03 -23.75 16.10
C ALA A 72 -2.72 -22.31 15.62
N ALA A 73 -3.36 -21.30 16.20
CA ALA A 73 -3.16 -19.90 15.84
C ALA A 73 -2.01 -19.28 16.63
N GLU A 74 -1.22 -18.42 15.97
CA GLU A 74 -0.17 -17.61 16.57
C GLU A 74 -0.44 -16.13 16.31
N ILE A 75 -0.38 -15.33 17.38
CA ILE A 75 -0.73 -13.91 17.39
C ILE A 75 0.50 -13.13 17.82
N GLU A 76 1.03 -12.27 16.94
CA GLU A 76 2.07 -11.32 17.32
C GLU A 76 1.45 -10.03 17.88
N VAL A 77 1.72 -9.77 19.16
CA VAL A 77 1.21 -8.61 19.89
C VAL A 77 2.33 -7.60 20.08
N ARG A 78 2.14 -6.38 19.58
CA ARG A 78 3.10 -5.29 19.73
C ARG A 78 2.88 -4.52 21.02
N ARG A 79 3.91 -3.77 21.43
CA ARG A 79 3.78 -2.76 22.47
C ARG A 79 2.65 -1.77 22.11
N ASP A 80 1.86 -1.41 23.11
CA ASP A 80 0.70 -0.51 23.01
C ASP A 80 -0.51 -1.08 22.23
N PHE A 81 -0.56 -2.40 22.02
CA PHE A 81 -1.76 -3.06 21.53
C PHE A 81 -2.88 -3.03 22.59
N ASP A 82 -4.11 -2.85 22.15
CA ASP A 82 -5.29 -2.81 23.02
C ASP A 82 -5.51 -4.15 23.73
N ALA A 83 -5.44 -4.12 25.06
CA ALA A 83 -5.52 -5.32 25.88
C ALA A 83 -6.92 -5.96 25.89
N ASP A 84 -7.98 -5.17 25.77
CA ASP A 84 -9.35 -5.67 25.79
C ASP A 84 -9.71 -6.28 24.43
N LEU A 85 -9.24 -5.66 23.34
CA LEU A 85 -9.34 -6.27 22.01
C LEU A 85 -8.56 -7.59 21.94
N LEU A 86 -7.37 -7.67 22.53
CA LEU A 86 -6.59 -8.91 22.55
C LEU A 86 -7.36 -10.04 23.23
N ARG A 87 -7.98 -9.76 24.38
CA ARG A 87 -8.80 -10.74 25.10
C ARG A 87 -9.95 -11.25 24.24
N ALA A 88 -10.69 -10.33 23.62
CA ALA A 88 -11.80 -10.69 22.74
C ALA A 88 -11.36 -11.58 21.56
N VAL A 89 -10.20 -11.29 20.95
CA VAL A 89 -9.64 -12.11 19.86
C VAL A 89 -9.24 -13.50 20.35
N VAL A 90 -8.61 -13.58 21.52
CA VAL A 90 -8.22 -14.87 22.11
C VAL A 90 -9.44 -15.72 22.44
N ASP A 91 -10.49 -15.14 23.01
CA ASP A 91 -11.73 -15.84 23.34
C ASP A 91 -12.42 -16.35 22.07
N ALA A 92 -12.55 -15.51 21.04
CA ALA A 92 -13.11 -15.91 19.75
C ALA A 92 -12.32 -17.05 19.08
N LEU A 93 -10.98 -17.01 19.16
CA LEU A 93 -10.13 -18.07 18.63
C LEU A 93 -10.22 -19.38 19.43
N ARG A 94 -10.52 -19.32 20.73
CA ARG A 94 -10.78 -20.52 21.55
C ARG A 94 -12.13 -21.13 21.22
N GLU A 95 -13.16 -20.31 21.04
CA GLU A 95 -14.50 -20.76 20.69
C GLU A 95 -14.55 -21.38 19.28
N GLY A 96 -13.84 -20.81 18.32
CA GLY A 96 -13.74 -21.37 16.96
C GLY A 96 -12.79 -22.57 16.81
N ALA A 97 -11.99 -22.87 17.83
CA ALA A 97 -11.09 -24.03 17.86
C ALA A 97 -11.66 -25.24 18.62
N ALA A 98 -12.84 -25.11 19.21
CA ALA A 98 -13.62 -26.19 19.82
C ALA A 98 -14.48 -26.91 18.76
#